data_AF-A0A0K8MC93-F1
#
_entry.id   AF-A0A0K8MC93-F1
#
_cell.length_a   1.000
_cell.length_b   1.000
_cell.length_c   1.000
_cell.angle_alpha   90.00
_cell.angle_beta   90.00
_cell.angle_gamma   90.00
#
_symmetry.space_group_name_H-M   'P 1'
#
loop_
_entity.id
_entity.type
_entity.pdbx_description
1 polymer ?
#
loop_
_entity_poly.entity_id
_entity_poly.type
_entity_poly.pdbx_seq_one_letter_code
_entity_poly.pdbx_strand_id
1 'polypeptide(L)'
;MTNDKTPVSLDEENPEDVSDEELSSPQTEEETSSESASTSSSEENQVFYHKTIARLKREMLRAQKENATLKEKLKHSETVSTQMGQSALESFKINALTLMEKAKTSLKHAHEVSDVEAILTANEELAKAAAQWQWAQTVPLPSQQNPEESNGSESQEDPDPHPATQAWVLKNPWINQESSLFQGEKASAVISYATALEQQLMAQGRGHEINTPSYFKDLDTFVRYWDGLQGGHKTMKSVTTVASTKGTPSEGGQKHKDALTADEKEICRTMGVSEAGYLKQKKALALERAGQS
;
A
#
# COMPACT_ATOMS: atom_id res chain seq x y z
N MET A 1 -36.85 -18.08 -50.92
CA MET A 1 -36.56 -17.19 -49.78
C MET A 1 -35.15 -16.69 -49.96
N THR A 2 -35.02 -15.37 -50.07
CA THR A 2 -33.83 -14.64 -50.48
C THR A 2 -32.78 -14.60 -49.37
N ASN A 3 -31.54 -14.96 -49.70
CA ASN A 3 -30.38 -14.80 -48.85
C ASN A 3 -29.97 -13.32 -48.86
N ASP A 4 -30.09 -12.65 -47.72
CA ASP A 4 -29.51 -11.33 -47.50
C ASP A 4 -28.07 -11.51 -47.02
N LYS A 5 -27.15 -11.07 -47.86
CA LYS A 5 -25.70 -11.09 -47.66
C LYS A 5 -25.27 -9.64 -47.65
N THR A 6 -25.15 -9.08 -46.46
CA THR A 6 -24.63 -7.73 -46.24
C THR A 6 -23.14 -7.82 -45.91
N PRO A 7 -22.23 -7.32 -46.76
CA PRO A 7 -20.85 -7.09 -46.37
C PRO A 7 -20.75 -5.70 -45.70
N VAL A 8 -20.23 -5.65 -44.48
CA VAL A 8 -19.89 -4.39 -43.82
C VAL A 8 -18.51 -3.96 -44.33
N SER A 9 -18.50 -2.85 -45.06
CA SER A 9 -17.32 -2.16 -45.57
C SER A 9 -16.41 -1.68 -44.43
N LEU A 10 -15.12 -1.92 -44.64
CA LEU A 10 -14.02 -1.22 -43.97
C LEU A 10 -14.02 0.23 -44.47
N ASP A 11 -14.33 1.17 -43.58
CA ASP A 11 -13.96 2.57 -43.78
C ASP A 11 -12.64 2.83 -43.06
N GLU A 12 -11.66 3.11 -43.90
CA GLU A 12 -10.33 3.57 -43.61
C GLU A 12 -10.31 5.06 -43.91
N GLU A 13 -10.21 5.91 -42.89
CA GLU A 13 -9.65 7.25 -43.07
C GLU A 13 -9.17 7.89 -41.75
N ASN A 14 -7.85 8.12 -41.73
CA ASN A 14 -7.12 9.28 -41.23
C ASN A 14 -6.95 9.54 -39.71
N PRO A 15 -5.69 9.54 -39.20
CA PRO A 15 -5.34 10.13 -37.91
C PRO A 15 -5.08 11.64 -38.05
N GLU A 16 -5.97 12.47 -37.50
CA GLU A 16 -5.66 13.89 -37.28
C GLU A 16 -4.69 14.06 -36.09
N ASP A 17 -3.45 14.26 -36.48
CA ASP A 17 -2.40 15.01 -35.83
C ASP A 17 -2.93 16.33 -35.22
N VAL A 18 -2.87 16.46 -33.89
CA VAL A 18 -3.09 17.74 -33.20
C VAL A 18 -1.75 18.24 -32.69
N SER A 19 -1.05 18.90 -33.61
CA SER A 19 0.11 19.75 -33.37
C SER A 19 -0.27 20.94 -32.48
N ASP A 20 0.68 21.29 -31.62
CA ASP A 20 0.86 22.60 -30.98
C ASP A 20 0.65 23.77 -31.95
N GLU A 21 -0.11 24.78 -31.50
CA GLU A 21 0.07 26.23 -31.74
C GLU A 21 -1.05 26.94 -30.95
N GLU A 22 -0.76 27.61 -29.83
CA GLU A 22 -0.25 28.98 -29.69
C GLU A 22 -1.37 30.04 -29.43
N LEU A 23 -0.98 31.03 -28.62
CA LEU A 23 -1.57 32.38 -28.48
C LEU A 23 -2.79 32.59 -27.56
N SER A 24 -2.49 32.98 -26.31
CA SER A 24 -3.12 34.19 -25.75
C SER A 24 -2.22 34.83 -24.69
N SER A 25 -1.33 35.71 -25.15
CA SER A 25 -0.71 36.74 -24.32
C SER A 25 -1.56 38.01 -24.40
N PRO A 26 -1.84 38.70 -23.28
CA PRO A 26 -2.10 40.12 -23.34
C PRO A 26 -0.94 40.91 -22.70
N GLN A 27 -0.37 41.75 -23.55
CA GLN A 27 0.16 43.10 -23.33
C GLN A 27 0.93 43.44 -22.05
N THR A 28 2.19 43.77 -22.30
CA THR A 28 3.05 44.70 -21.55
C THR A 28 2.44 46.11 -21.51
N GLU A 29 2.37 46.72 -20.34
CA GLU A 29 2.53 48.17 -20.16
C GLU A 29 3.50 48.43 -18.99
N GLU A 30 4.34 49.44 -19.20
CA GLU A 30 5.56 49.79 -18.45
C GLU A 30 5.32 50.50 -17.12
N GLU A 31 6.26 50.23 -16.20
CA GLU A 31 6.89 51.10 -15.20
C GLU A 31 6.04 51.93 -14.21
N THR A 32 6.14 51.56 -12.91
CA THR A 32 6.57 52.54 -11.90
C THR A 32 7.51 51.91 -10.87
N SER A 33 8.45 52.77 -10.46
CA SER A 33 9.66 52.57 -9.68
C SER A 33 9.45 52.16 -8.22
N SER A 34 10.43 51.36 -7.76
CA SER A 34 11.04 51.28 -6.42
C SER A 34 10.24 50.75 -5.24
N GLU A 35 10.88 49.76 -4.59
CA GLU A 35 10.78 49.38 -3.16
C GLU A 35 9.87 48.19 -2.82
N SER A 36 10.33 46.96 -3.12
CA SER A 36 10.06 45.74 -2.34
C SER A 36 10.86 44.54 -2.87
N ALA A 37 12.17 44.50 -2.60
CA ALA A 37 13.06 43.41 -3.05
C ALA A 37 13.12 42.22 -2.07
N SER A 38 12.09 41.99 -1.24
CA SER A 38 12.10 40.90 -0.24
C SER A 38 10.81 40.08 -0.16
N THR A 39 9.80 40.37 -0.99
CA THR A 39 8.52 39.63 -1.04
C THR A 39 8.35 38.78 -2.30
N SER A 40 9.02 39.08 -3.41
CA SER A 40 8.85 38.38 -4.70
C SER A 40 9.26 36.91 -4.68
N SER A 41 10.32 36.55 -3.94
CA SER A 41 10.80 35.17 -3.84
C SER A 41 9.80 34.23 -3.16
N SER A 42 8.95 34.74 -2.26
CA SER A 42 7.94 33.93 -1.57
C SER A 42 6.74 33.64 -2.47
N GLU A 43 6.31 34.62 -3.25
CA GLU A 43 5.17 34.49 -4.17
C GLU A 43 5.50 33.61 -5.38
N GLU A 44 6.71 33.75 -5.95
CA GLU A 44 7.19 32.87 -7.03
C GLU A 44 7.30 31.40 -6.59
N ASN A 45 7.81 31.16 -5.39
CA ASN A 45 7.88 29.82 -4.81
C ASN A 45 6.47 29.24 -4.59
N GLN A 46 5.53 30.05 -4.10
CA GLN A 46 4.14 29.62 -3.90
C GLN A 46 3.46 29.22 -5.22
N VAL A 47 3.66 29.99 -6.30
CA VAL A 47 3.16 29.66 -7.64
C VAL A 47 3.77 28.34 -8.15
N PHE A 48 5.07 28.13 -7.94
CA PHE A 48 5.74 26.87 -8.28
C PHE A 48 5.16 25.66 -7.53
N TYR A 49 4.91 25.79 -6.22
CA TYR A 49 4.27 24.74 -5.42
C TYR A 49 2.84 24.46 -5.89
N HIS A 50 2.03 25.48 -6.18
CA HIS A 50 0.68 25.27 -6.70
C HIS A 50 0.70 24.58 -8.07
N LYS A 51 1.64 24.95 -8.95
CA LYS A 51 1.80 24.32 -10.27
C LYS A 51 2.23 22.86 -10.17
N THR A 52 3.16 22.54 -9.28
CA THR A 52 3.61 21.16 -9.04
C THR A 52 2.51 20.31 -8.42
N ILE A 53 1.80 20.82 -7.41
CA ILE A 53 0.64 20.14 -6.79
C ILE A 53 -0.45 19.88 -7.84
N ALA A 54 -0.76 20.86 -8.69
CA ALA A 54 -1.75 20.68 -9.76
C ALA A 54 -1.33 19.62 -10.79
N ARG A 55 -0.03 19.56 -11.14
CA ARG A 55 0.53 18.51 -12.02
C ARG A 55 0.43 17.13 -11.37
N LEU A 56 0.87 17.00 -10.12
CA LEU A 56 0.79 15.77 -9.33
C LEU A 56 -0.66 15.28 -9.21
N LYS A 57 -1.61 16.20 -8.95
CA LYS A 57 -3.04 15.86 -8.88
C LYS A 57 -3.59 15.38 -10.22
N ARG A 58 -3.20 16.01 -11.33
CA ARG A 58 -3.60 15.59 -12.67
C ARG A 58 -3.03 14.20 -13.02
N GLU A 59 -1.78 13.95 -12.66
CA GLU A 59 -1.11 12.67 -12.88
C GLU A 59 -1.74 11.56 -12.03
N MET A 60 -2.02 11.82 -10.76
CA MET A 60 -2.72 10.90 -9.87
C MET A 60 -4.13 10.56 -10.40
N LEU A 61 -4.89 11.55 -10.87
CA LEU A 61 -6.19 11.31 -11.49
C LEU A 61 -6.09 10.50 -12.79
N ARG A 62 -5.06 10.73 -13.60
CA ARG A 62 -4.81 9.93 -14.80
C ARG A 62 -4.50 8.48 -14.44
N ALA A 63 -3.57 8.27 -13.51
CA ALA A 63 -3.22 6.94 -13.01
C ALA A 63 -4.42 6.21 -12.38
N GLN A 64 -5.30 6.93 -11.68
CA GLN A 64 -6.52 6.35 -11.11
C GLN A 64 -7.50 5.91 -12.20
N LYS A 65 -7.70 6.74 -13.24
CA LYS A 65 -8.53 6.38 -14.40
C LYS A 65 -7.97 5.17 -15.14
N GLU A 66 -6.68 5.17 -15.41
CA GLU A 66 -6.01 4.04 -16.07
C GLU A 66 -6.18 2.75 -15.25
N ASN A 67 -5.91 2.80 -13.94
CA ASN A 67 -6.16 1.67 -13.04
C ASN A 67 -7.63 1.21 -13.04
N ALA A 68 -8.60 2.13 -13.07
CA ALA A 68 -10.01 1.77 -13.16
C ALA A 68 -10.32 1.03 -14.46
N THR A 69 -9.82 1.52 -15.59
CA THR A 69 -10.00 0.86 -16.90
C THR A 69 -9.30 -0.50 -16.97
N LEU A 70 -8.14 -0.65 -16.36
CA LEU A 70 -7.43 -1.92 -16.31
C LEU A 70 -8.18 -2.95 -15.45
N LYS A 71 -8.74 -2.52 -14.31
CA LYS A 71 -9.60 -3.37 -13.48
C LYS A 71 -10.86 -3.81 -14.22
N GLU A 72 -11.48 -2.92 -14.99
CA GLU A 72 -12.64 -3.26 -15.82
C GLU A 72 -12.28 -4.27 -16.91
N LYS A 73 -11.18 -4.06 -17.63
CA LYS A 73 -10.68 -5.00 -18.64
C LYS A 73 -10.34 -6.36 -18.05
N LEU A 74 -9.75 -6.40 -16.86
CA LEU A 74 -9.42 -7.63 -16.15
C LEU A 74 -10.70 -8.40 -15.76
N LYS A 75 -11.67 -7.73 -15.14
CA LYS A 75 -12.98 -8.32 -14.84
C LYS A 75 -13.70 -8.85 -16.08
N HIS A 76 -13.67 -8.07 -17.17
CA HIS A 76 -14.26 -8.50 -18.44
C HIS A 76 -13.56 -9.75 -18.99
N SER A 77 -12.22 -9.76 -18.99
CA SER A 77 -11.43 -10.91 -19.42
C SER A 77 -11.71 -12.16 -18.58
N GLU A 78 -11.82 -12.02 -17.26
CA GLU A 78 -12.18 -13.13 -16.36
C GLU A 78 -13.59 -13.65 -16.64
N THR A 79 -14.55 -12.76 -16.86
CA THR A 79 -15.94 -13.12 -17.21
C THR A 79 -15.99 -13.88 -18.54
N VAL A 80 -15.28 -13.39 -19.56
CA VAL A 80 -15.22 -14.06 -20.87
C VAL A 80 -14.52 -15.42 -20.76
N SER A 81 -13.42 -15.49 -19.99
CA SER A 81 -12.67 -16.74 -19.80
C SER A 81 -13.50 -17.80 -19.07
N THR A 82 -14.19 -17.41 -17.99
CA THR A 82 -15.07 -18.31 -17.24
C THR A 82 -16.25 -18.79 -18.09
N GLN A 83 -16.89 -17.88 -18.85
CA GLN A 83 -17.96 -18.24 -19.78
C GLN A 83 -17.48 -19.20 -20.88
N MET A 84 -16.31 -18.94 -21.46
CA MET A 84 -15.72 -19.82 -22.48
C MET A 84 -15.40 -21.20 -21.90
N GLY A 85 -14.84 -21.26 -20.70
CA GLY A 85 -14.56 -22.52 -19.99
C GLY A 85 -15.82 -23.32 -19.70
N GLN A 86 -16.90 -22.66 -19.28
CA GLN A 86 -18.21 -23.30 -19.06
C GLN A 86 -18.81 -23.85 -20.36
N SER A 87 -18.83 -23.04 -21.42
CA SER A 87 -19.33 -23.44 -22.74
C SER A 87 -18.52 -24.62 -23.33
N ALA A 88 -17.20 -24.58 -23.21
CA ALA A 88 -16.34 -25.67 -23.64
C ALA A 88 -16.65 -26.98 -22.89
N LEU A 89 -16.80 -26.91 -21.56
CA LEU A 89 -17.13 -28.07 -20.73
C LEU A 89 -18.54 -28.62 -21.04
N GLU A 90 -19.51 -27.75 -21.30
CA GLU A 90 -20.86 -28.16 -21.71
C GLU A 90 -20.84 -28.83 -23.10
N SER A 91 -20.11 -28.27 -24.06
CA SER A 91 -19.94 -28.89 -25.38
C SER A 91 -19.28 -30.27 -25.29
N PHE A 92 -18.33 -30.43 -24.37
CA PHE A 92 -17.65 -31.70 -24.13
C PHE A 92 -18.61 -32.73 -23.52
N LYS A 93 -19.45 -32.32 -22.56
CA LYS A 93 -20.51 -33.15 -21.99
C LYS A 93 -21.48 -33.64 -23.06
N ILE A 94 -21.96 -32.73 -23.91
CA ILE A 94 -22.88 -33.06 -25.01
C ILE A 94 -22.22 -34.06 -25.97
N ASN A 95 -20.95 -33.84 -26.34
CA ASN A 95 -20.21 -34.75 -27.21
C ASN A 95 -20.04 -36.15 -26.59
N ALA A 96 -19.72 -36.24 -25.30
CA ALA A 96 -19.63 -37.53 -24.62
C ALA A 96 -20.98 -38.28 -24.63
N LEU A 97 -22.11 -37.58 -24.45
CA LEU A 97 -23.44 -38.19 -24.55
C LEU A 97 -23.77 -38.67 -25.97
N THR A 98 -23.49 -37.88 -27.00
CA THR A 98 -23.75 -38.28 -28.38
C THR A 98 -22.91 -39.48 -28.79
N LEU A 99 -21.65 -39.56 -28.32
CA LEU A 99 -20.80 -40.73 -28.48
C LEU A 99 -21.35 -41.95 -27.75
N MET A 100 -21.85 -41.80 -26.52
CA MET A 100 -22.50 -42.89 -25.78
C MET A 100 -23.75 -43.40 -26.52
N GLU A 101 -24.60 -42.52 -27.05
CA GLU A 101 -25.79 -42.90 -27.81
C GLU A 101 -25.43 -43.63 -29.10
N LYS A 102 -24.43 -43.13 -29.83
CA LYS A 102 -23.92 -43.78 -31.04
C LYS A 102 -23.34 -45.17 -30.74
N ALA A 103 -22.56 -45.32 -29.67
CA ALA A 103 -22.02 -46.61 -29.28
C ALA A 103 -23.13 -47.60 -28.87
N LYS A 104 -24.18 -47.14 -28.19
CA LYS A 104 -25.36 -47.96 -27.85
C LYS A 104 -26.13 -48.43 -29.09
N THR A 105 -26.33 -47.56 -30.08
CA THR A 105 -27.03 -47.94 -31.32
C THR A 105 -26.19 -48.92 -32.14
N SER A 106 -24.87 -48.70 -32.23
CA SER A 106 -23.92 -49.62 -32.85
C SER A 106 -23.93 -50.99 -32.17
N LEU A 107 -23.88 -51.02 -30.84
CA LEU A 107 -23.94 -52.25 -30.05
C LEU A 107 -25.24 -53.02 -30.31
N LYS A 108 -26.38 -52.33 -30.32
CA LYS A 108 -27.68 -52.95 -30.62
C LYS A 108 -27.68 -53.56 -32.02
N HIS A 109 -27.19 -52.83 -33.02
CA HIS A 109 -27.11 -53.32 -34.39
C HIS A 109 -26.16 -54.53 -34.51
N ALA A 110 -25.00 -54.47 -33.86
CA ALA A 110 -24.04 -55.57 -33.84
C ALA A 110 -24.63 -56.85 -33.20
N HIS A 111 -25.46 -56.70 -32.16
CA HIS A 111 -26.22 -57.81 -31.58
C HIS A 111 -27.27 -58.39 -32.54
N GLU A 112 -27.97 -57.55 -33.30
CA GLU A 112 -28.96 -57.99 -34.28
C GLU A 112 -28.31 -58.80 -35.42
N VAL A 113 -27.10 -58.41 -35.83
CA VAL A 113 -26.32 -59.09 -36.89
C VAL A 113 -25.45 -60.23 -36.34
N SER A 114 -25.35 -60.37 -35.01
CA SER A 114 -24.47 -61.34 -34.32
C SER A 114 -22.99 -61.23 -34.73
N ASP A 115 -22.54 -60.00 -35.05
CA ASP A 115 -21.16 -59.72 -35.40
C ASP A 115 -20.35 -59.46 -34.12
N VAL A 116 -19.49 -60.41 -33.77
CA VAL A 116 -18.69 -60.39 -32.53
C VAL A 116 -17.67 -59.25 -32.52
N GLU A 117 -17.08 -58.92 -33.66
CA GLU A 117 -16.09 -57.83 -33.76
C GLU A 117 -16.78 -56.46 -33.61
N ALA A 118 -17.96 -56.31 -34.24
CA ALA A 118 -18.77 -55.11 -34.08
C ALA A 118 -19.28 -54.94 -32.63
N ILE A 119 -19.59 -56.03 -31.92
CA ILE A 119 -19.96 -55.98 -30.50
C ILE A 119 -18.78 -55.51 -29.65
N LEU A 120 -17.57 -56.03 -29.90
CA LEU A 120 -16.38 -55.67 -29.11
C LEU A 120 -15.99 -54.20 -29.34
N THR A 121 -15.99 -53.75 -30.59
CA THR A 121 -15.71 -52.35 -30.93
C THR A 121 -16.74 -51.39 -30.34
N ALA A 122 -18.04 -51.71 -30.43
CA ALA A 122 -19.09 -50.89 -29.83
C ALA A 122 -18.99 -50.82 -28.29
N ASN A 123 -18.59 -51.92 -27.64
CA ASN A 123 -18.32 -51.92 -26.20
C ASN A 123 -17.10 -51.05 -25.83
N GLU A 124 -16.04 -51.08 -26.63
CA GLU A 124 -14.86 -50.23 -26.43
C GLU A 124 -15.22 -48.74 -26.58
N GLU A 125 -16.00 -48.39 -27.62
CA GLU A 125 -16.49 -47.03 -27.82
C GLU A 125 -17.39 -46.56 -26.67
N LEU A 126 -18.29 -47.44 -26.18
CA LEU A 126 -19.16 -47.15 -25.05
C LEU A 126 -18.35 -46.89 -23.78
N ALA A 127 -17.33 -47.71 -23.51
CA ALA A 127 -16.45 -47.54 -22.36
C ALA A 127 -15.66 -46.22 -22.44
N LYS A 128 -15.12 -45.88 -23.62
CA LYS A 128 -14.43 -44.60 -23.85
C LYS A 128 -15.36 -43.40 -23.64
N ALA A 129 -16.57 -43.46 -24.18
CA ALA A 129 -17.55 -42.38 -24.03
C ALA A 129 -18.03 -42.24 -22.58
N ALA A 130 -18.21 -43.35 -21.85
CA ALA A 130 -18.53 -43.35 -20.42
C ALA A 130 -17.40 -42.73 -19.58
N ALA A 131 -16.14 -43.05 -19.89
CA ALA A 131 -14.98 -42.46 -19.21
C ALA A 131 -14.89 -40.94 -19.46
N GLN A 132 -15.12 -40.50 -20.69
CA GLN A 132 -15.18 -39.07 -21.03
C GLN A 132 -16.31 -38.37 -20.26
N TRP A 133 -17.50 -38.97 -20.20
CA TRP A 133 -18.63 -38.43 -19.45
C TRP A 133 -18.33 -38.30 -17.94
N GLN A 134 -17.74 -39.34 -17.34
CA GLN A 134 -17.34 -39.30 -15.93
C GLN A 134 -16.30 -38.21 -15.68
N TRP A 135 -15.28 -38.11 -16.52
CA TRP A 135 -14.28 -37.04 -16.42
C TRP A 135 -14.95 -35.66 -16.47
N ALA A 136 -15.87 -35.44 -17.42
CA ALA A 136 -16.61 -34.19 -17.56
C ALA A 136 -17.48 -33.83 -16.34
N GLN A 137 -17.90 -34.81 -15.54
CA GLN A 137 -18.60 -34.57 -14.28
C GLN A 137 -17.66 -34.22 -13.13
N THR A 138 -16.45 -34.77 -13.13
CA THR A 138 -15.45 -34.52 -12.07
C THR A 138 -14.71 -33.20 -12.25
N VAL A 139 -14.66 -32.64 -13.45
CA VAL A 139 -14.04 -31.32 -13.68
C VAL A 139 -14.91 -30.26 -12.98
N PRO A 140 -14.37 -29.57 -11.95
CA PRO A 140 -15.11 -28.51 -11.29
C PRO A 140 -15.36 -27.41 -12.31
N LEU A 141 -16.62 -26.98 -12.44
CA LEU A 141 -16.91 -25.78 -13.23
C LEU A 141 -16.21 -24.61 -12.54
N PRO A 142 -15.54 -23.72 -13.30
CA PRO A 142 -15.11 -22.46 -12.73
C PRO A 142 -16.38 -21.78 -12.22
N SER A 143 -16.47 -21.66 -10.90
CA SER A 143 -17.58 -20.98 -10.26
C SER A 143 -17.63 -19.59 -10.88
N GLN A 144 -18.80 -19.19 -11.41
CA GLN A 144 -19.06 -17.78 -11.59
C GLN A 144 -18.96 -17.19 -10.18
N GLN A 145 -17.81 -16.59 -9.85
CA GLN A 145 -17.79 -15.58 -8.82
C GLN A 145 -18.68 -14.49 -9.38
N ASN A 146 -19.95 -14.55 -8.99
CA ASN A 146 -20.85 -13.44 -9.14
C ASN A 146 -20.11 -12.26 -8.50
N PRO A 147 -19.88 -11.15 -9.20
CA PRO A 147 -19.40 -9.94 -8.56
C PRO A 147 -20.57 -9.37 -7.75
N GLU A 148 -21.02 -10.08 -6.71
CA GLU A 148 -21.50 -9.39 -5.53
C GLU A 148 -20.35 -8.49 -5.11
N GLU A 149 -20.68 -7.21 -4.92
CA GLU A 149 -19.78 -6.14 -4.56
C GLU A 149 -18.70 -6.62 -3.58
N SER A 150 -17.52 -6.95 -4.12
CA SER A 150 -16.31 -7.14 -3.34
C SER A 150 -15.86 -5.75 -2.90
N ASN A 151 -16.61 -5.18 -1.96
CA ASN A 151 -16.11 -4.20 -1.01
C ASN A 151 -15.35 -4.89 0.14
N GLY A 152 -15.03 -6.18 -0.02
CA GLY A 152 -13.93 -6.79 0.70
C GLY A 152 -12.65 -6.42 -0.02
N SER A 153 -11.94 -5.41 0.49
CA SER A 153 -10.48 -5.46 0.43
C SER A 153 -10.10 -6.89 0.77
N GLU A 154 -9.28 -7.53 -0.07
CA GLU A 154 -8.45 -8.63 0.38
C GLU A 154 -7.77 -8.11 1.64
N SER A 155 -8.30 -8.47 2.80
CA SER A 155 -7.53 -8.44 4.02
C SER A 155 -6.47 -9.47 3.71
N GLN A 156 -5.31 -8.99 3.24
CA GLN A 156 -4.07 -9.60 3.67
C GLN A 156 -4.32 -9.94 5.13
N GLU A 157 -4.34 -11.23 5.43
CA GLU A 157 -4.40 -11.71 6.79
C GLU A 157 -3.20 -11.05 7.46
N ASP A 158 -3.46 -9.89 8.09
CA ASP A 158 -2.44 -9.09 8.72
C ASP A 158 -1.78 -10.05 9.70
N PRO A 159 -0.45 -10.22 9.64
CA PRO A 159 0.23 -11.14 10.53
C PRO A 159 -0.24 -10.85 11.95
N ASP A 160 -0.71 -11.90 12.65
CA ASP A 160 -1.32 -11.78 13.97
C ASP A 160 -0.58 -10.72 14.79
N PRO A 161 -1.26 -9.64 15.22
CA PRO A 161 -0.57 -8.51 15.81
C PRO A 161 0.19 -9.00 17.04
N HIS A 162 1.44 -8.55 17.18
CA HIS A 162 2.31 -8.94 18.29
C HIS A 162 1.57 -8.79 19.64
N PRO A 163 1.69 -9.73 20.60
CA PRO A 163 0.89 -9.74 21.83
C PRO A 163 1.02 -8.45 22.65
N ALA A 164 2.18 -7.78 22.60
CA ALA A 164 2.37 -6.48 23.25
C ALA A 164 1.52 -5.35 22.62
N THR A 165 1.34 -5.39 21.30
CA THR A 165 0.51 -4.43 20.55
C THR A 165 -0.96 -4.64 20.87
N GLN A 166 -1.41 -5.90 20.92
CA GLN A 166 -2.78 -6.23 21.35
C GLN A 166 -3.06 -5.71 22.77
N ALA A 167 -2.13 -5.93 23.71
CA ALA A 167 -2.28 -5.45 25.08
C ALA A 167 -2.34 -3.92 25.19
N TRP A 168 -1.64 -3.19 24.31
CA TRP A 168 -1.67 -1.74 24.28
C TRP A 168 -2.95 -1.20 23.62
N VAL A 169 -3.43 -1.83 22.54
CA VAL A 169 -4.72 -1.51 21.90
C VAL A 169 -5.89 -1.73 22.87
N LEU A 170 -5.89 -2.84 23.63
CA LEU A 170 -6.91 -3.09 24.65
C LEU A 170 -6.93 -2.03 25.77
N LYS A 171 -5.79 -1.41 26.10
CA LYS A 171 -5.70 -0.30 27.06
C LYS A 171 -6.18 1.03 26.47
N ASN A 172 -6.21 1.15 25.14
CA ASN A 172 -6.51 2.37 24.40
C ASN A 172 -7.71 2.15 23.45
N PRO A 173 -8.94 2.00 23.98
CA PRO A 173 -10.12 1.70 23.17
C PRO A 173 -10.47 2.79 22.14
N TRP A 174 -9.96 4.01 22.32
CA TRP A 174 -10.15 5.14 21.40
C TRP A 174 -9.50 4.95 20.02
N ILE A 175 -8.66 3.93 19.85
CA ILE A 175 -8.02 3.56 18.58
C ILE A 175 -8.94 2.67 17.73
N ASN A 176 -9.77 1.84 18.36
CA ASN A 176 -10.59 0.85 17.68
C ASN A 176 -11.86 1.50 17.10
N GLN A 177 -12.06 1.36 15.79
CA GLN A 177 -13.24 1.90 15.09
C GLN A 177 -14.55 1.30 15.60
N GLU A 178 -14.51 0.06 16.08
CA GLU A 178 -15.68 -0.64 16.65
C GLU A 178 -16.01 -0.21 18.09
N SER A 179 -15.12 0.54 18.76
CA SER A 179 -15.34 0.98 20.13
C SER A 179 -16.23 2.23 20.19
N SER A 180 -17.08 2.30 21.21
CA SER A 180 -17.90 3.50 21.48
C SER A 180 -17.09 4.75 21.84
N LEU A 181 -15.81 4.58 22.21
CA LEU A 181 -14.90 5.66 22.58
C LEU A 181 -13.96 6.07 21.44
N PHE A 182 -14.23 5.65 20.21
CA PHE A 182 -13.39 5.92 19.05
C PHE A 182 -13.19 7.43 18.81
N GLN A 183 -11.93 7.84 18.69
CA GLN A 183 -11.55 9.22 18.38
C GLN A 183 -10.71 9.21 17.10
N GLY A 184 -11.35 9.34 15.93
CA GLY A 184 -10.68 9.19 14.64
C GLY A 184 -9.49 10.13 14.41
N GLU A 185 -9.58 11.37 14.87
CA GLU A 185 -8.47 12.34 14.76
C GLU A 185 -7.27 11.93 15.62
N LYS A 186 -7.53 11.50 16.86
CA LYS A 186 -6.48 11.04 17.78
C LYS A 186 -5.87 9.71 17.32
N ALA A 187 -6.70 8.77 16.88
CA ALA A 187 -6.28 7.49 16.34
C ALA A 187 -5.36 7.68 15.13
N SER A 188 -5.78 8.49 14.14
CA SER A 188 -4.97 8.75 12.95
C SER A 188 -3.66 9.49 13.27
N ALA A 189 -3.68 10.47 14.17
CA ALA A 189 -2.47 11.18 14.61
C ALA A 189 -1.47 10.23 15.29
N VAL A 190 -1.95 9.35 16.17
CA VAL A 190 -1.07 8.41 16.89
C VAL A 190 -0.57 7.29 15.97
N ILE A 191 -1.41 6.79 15.05
CA ILE A 191 -1.00 5.80 14.06
C ILE A 191 0.07 6.38 13.11
N SER A 192 -0.10 7.63 12.64
CA SER A 192 0.92 8.27 11.79
C SER A 192 2.23 8.54 12.52
N TYR A 193 2.18 8.87 13.81
CA TYR A 193 3.37 8.99 14.64
C TYR A 193 4.05 7.64 14.86
N ALA A 194 3.28 6.58 15.11
CA ALA A 194 3.78 5.21 15.26
C ALA A 194 4.50 4.73 14.00
N THR A 195 3.92 4.93 12.81
CA THR A 195 4.57 4.54 11.55
C THR A 195 5.85 5.34 11.29
N ALA A 196 5.87 6.64 11.61
CA ALA A 196 7.08 7.45 11.51
C ALA A 196 8.19 6.98 12.48
N LEU A 197 7.81 6.65 13.72
CA LEU A 197 8.73 6.11 14.73
C LEU A 197 9.31 4.76 14.31
N GLU A 198 8.48 3.88 13.75
CA GLU A 198 8.92 2.58 13.21
C GLU A 198 9.89 2.75 12.04
N GLN A 199 9.59 3.64 11.09
CA GLN A 199 10.51 3.96 9.98
C GLN A 199 11.85 4.49 10.50
N GLN A 200 11.83 5.36 11.52
CA GLN A 200 13.05 5.86 12.15
C GLN A 200 13.85 4.74 12.82
N LEU A 201 13.20 3.84 13.57
CA LEU A 201 13.85 2.71 14.24
C LEU A 201 14.43 1.71 13.22
N MET A 202 13.71 1.45 12.12
CA MET A 202 14.21 0.62 11.02
C MET A 202 15.41 1.25 10.33
N ALA A 203 15.36 2.55 10.01
CA ALA A 203 16.46 3.27 9.37
C ALA A 203 17.73 3.30 10.24
N GLN A 204 17.58 3.33 11.57
CA GLN A 204 18.70 3.26 12.53
C GLN A 204 19.21 1.82 12.79
N GLY A 205 18.65 0.81 12.12
CA GLY A 205 18.99 -0.59 12.36
C GLY A 205 18.49 -1.14 13.71
N ARG A 206 17.62 -0.40 14.40
CA ARG A 206 17.04 -0.73 15.72
C ARG A 206 15.62 -1.31 15.58
N GLY A 207 15.34 -2.01 14.49
CA GLY A 207 14.02 -2.63 14.24
C GLY A 207 13.59 -3.64 15.31
N HIS A 208 14.54 -4.21 16.07
CA HIS A 208 14.25 -5.11 17.20
C HIS A 208 13.59 -4.41 18.40
N GLU A 209 13.57 -3.07 18.42
CA GLU A 209 12.91 -2.29 19.47
C GLU A 209 11.43 -2.04 19.17
N ILE A 210 10.98 -2.36 17.95
CA ILE A 210 9.56 -2.32 17.59
C ILE A 210 8.83 -3.36 18.46
N ASN A 211 7.69 -2.98 19.02
CA ASN A 211 6.89 -3.77 19.98
C ASN A 211 7.53 -3.98 21.37
N THR A 212 8.58 -3.23 21.74
CA THR A 212 9.12 -3.24 23.11
C THR A 212 8.35 -2.33 24.06
N PRO A 213 8.46 -2.53 25.40
CA PRO A 213 7.86 -1.60 26.36
C PRO A 213 8.36 -0.16 26.25
N SER A 214 9.57 0.08 25.73
CA SER A 214 10.08 1.43 25.44
C SER A 214 9.34 2.09 24.29
N TYR A 215 9.08 1.36 23.22
CA TYR A 215 8.32 1.84 22.06
C TYR A 215 6.92 2.34 22.47
N PHE A 216 6.19 1.57 23.27
CA PHE A 216 4.86 1.98 23.74
C PHE A 216 4.89 3.17 24.71
N LYS A 217 6.00 3.39 25.46
CA LYS A 217 6.14 4.59 26.31
C LYS A 217 6.27 5.86 25.48
N ASP A 218 6.96 5.78 24.35
CA ASP A 218 7.11 6.91 23.44
C ASP A 218 5.77 7.26 22.79
N LEU A 219 5.01 6.24 22.38
CA LEU A 219 3.62 6.41 21.92
C LEU A 219 2.73 7.02 23.00
N ASP A 220 2.76 6.51 24.24
CA ASP A 220 1.96 7.05 25.35
C ASP A 220 2.34 8.52 25.68
N THR A 221 3.62 8.88 25.51
CA THR A 221 4.08 10.25 25.69
C THR A 221 3.51 11.17 24.62
N PHE A 222 3.49 10.72 23.37
CA PHE A 222 2.85 11.43 22.28
C PHE A 222 1.34 11.56 22.48
N VAL A 223 0.66 10.49 22.91
CA VAL A 223 -0.77 10.52 23.25
C VAL A 223 -1.08 11.56 24.32
N ARG A 224 -0.26 11.65 25.37
CA ARG A 224 -0.40 12.67 26.43
C ARG A 224 -0.14 14.08 25.93
N TYR A 225 0.83 14.24 25.04
CA TYR A 225 1.10 15.52 24.39
C TYR A 225 -0.09 15.96 23.52
N TRP A 226 -0.66 15.04 22.73
CA TRP A 226 -1.84 15.28 21.92
C TRP A 226 -3.06 15.67 22.77
N ASP A 227 -3.31 14.92 23.84
CA ASP A 227 -4.37 15.25 24.82
C ASP A 227 -4.14 16.62 25.49
N GLY A 228 -2.88 16.99 25.73
CA GLY A 228 -2.51 18.31 26.24
C GLY A 228 -2.67 19.45 25.22
N LEU A 229 -2.64 19.14 23.91
CA LEU A 229 -2.80 20.11 22.82
C LEU A 229 -4.27 20.40 22.53
N GLN A 230 -5.14 19.38 22.58
CA GLN A 230 -6.59 19.56 22.43
C GLN A 230 -7.29 19.89 23.75
N GLY A 231 -6.71 19.49 24.88
CA GLY A 231 -7.17 19.80 26.23
C GLY A 231 -6.78 21.20 26.67
N GLY A 232 -7.50 22.21 26.18
CA GLY A 232 -7.55 23.54 26.77
C GLY A 232 -8.20 23.54 28.16
N HIS A 233 -7.66 22.79 29.13
CA HIS A 233 -7.85 23.04 30.56
C HIS A 233 -6.84 22.23 31.35
N LYS A 234 -5.83 22.93 31.86
CA LYS A 234 -4.99 22.44 32.95
C LYS A 234 -5.91 22.17 34.14
N THR A 235 -6.11 20.91 34.50
CA THR A 235 -6.22 20.58 35.92
C THR A 235 -4.88 19.96 36.31
N MET A 236 -3.89 20.84 36.49
CA MET A 236 -2.79 20.48 37.36
C MET A 236 -3.44 20.10 38.70
N LYS A 237 -3.32 18.83 39.09
CA LYS A 237 -3.56 18.46 40.49
C LYS A 237 -2.69 19.39 41.32
N SER A 238 -3.30 20.18 42.19
CA SER A 238 -2.60 21.03 43.13
C SER A 238 -1.67 20.15 43.95
N VAL A 239 -0.38 20.20 43.63
CA VAL A 239 0.64 19.69 44.53
C VAL A 239 0.54 20.55 45.77
N THR A 240 0.05 19.98 46.87
CA THR A 240 0.16 20.58 48.19
C THR A 240 1.64 20.78 48.49
N THR A 241 2.11 22.01 48.33
CA THR A 241 3.45 22.44 48.73
C THR A 241 3.54 22.36 50.25
N VAL A 242 3.98 21.23 50.77
CA VAL A 242 4.56 21.14 52.12
C VAL A 242 5.97 21.75 52.06
N ALA A 243 6.23 22.65 52.99
CA ALA A 243 7.42 23.48 53.06
C ALA A 243 8.72 22.67 52.91
N SER A 244 9.54 23.04 51.93
CA SER A 244 10.91 22.53 51.80
C SER A 244 11.82 23.29 52.76
N THR A 245 12.42 22.56 53.69
CA THR A 245 13.46 23.05 54.59
C THR A 245 14.72 23.37 53.80
N LYS A 246 15.03 24.66 53.76
CA LYS A 246 16.35 25.31 53.63
C LYS A 246 17.53 24.33 53.36
N GLY A 247 17.86 24.12 52.10
CA GLY A 247 19.12 23.55 51.62
C GLY A 247 19.84 24.57 50.76
N THR A 248 21.11 24.81 51.06
CA THR A 248 22.03 25.82 50.53
C THR A 248 22.17 25.86 49.00
N PRO A 249 22.44 27.03 48.39
CA PRO A 249 22.66 27.14 46.95
C PRO A 249 24.05 26.62 46.60
N SER A 250 24.14 25.60 45.74
CA SER A 250 25.40 25.24 45.09
C SER A 250 25.50 26.00 43.78
N GLU A 251 26.50 26.87 43.71
CA GLU A 251 26.93 27.61 42.53
C GLU A 251 27.17 26.71 41.31
N GLY A 252 26.97 27.32 40.15
CA GLY A 252 27.23 26.74 38.85
C GLY A 252 28.69 26.36 38.65
N GLY A 253 28.85 25.28 37.89
CA GLY A 253 30.12 24.82 37.37
C GLY A 253 29.85 23.66 36.43
N GLN A 254 29.54 23.95 35.17
CA GLN A 254 29.53 22.94 34.12
C GLN A 254 30.96 22.39 33.99
N LYS A 255 31.24 21.30 34.71
CA LYS A 255 32.41 20.48 34.43
C LYS A 255 32.13 19.78 33.10
N HIS A 256 32.74 20.26 32.01
CA HIS A 256 32.82 19.51 30.76
C HIS A 256 33.46 18.17 31.08
N LYS A 257 32.63 17.14 31.22
CA LYS A 257 33.13 15.77 31.34
C LYS A 257 33.72 15.42 29.99
N ASP A 258 34.96 14.93 30.01
CA ASP A 258 35.76 14.45 28.88
C ASP A 258 35.13 13.22 28.20
N ALA A 259 33.86 13.32 27.80
CA ALA A 259 33.12 12.28 27.11
C ALA A 259 32.92 12.73 25.65
N LEU A 260 33.26 11.84 24.71
CA LEU A 260 32.95 12.05 23.31
C LEU A 260 31.44 12.08 23.13
N THR A 261 30.95 13.00 22.28
CA THR A 261 29.56 12.97 21.82
C THR A 261 29.30 11.75 20.92
N ALA A 262 28.03 11.39 20.72
CA ALA A 262 27.67 10.19 19.95
C ALA A 262 28.29 10.21 18.53
N ASP A 263 28.24 11.36 17.86
CA ASP A 263 28.82 11.58 16.54
C ASP A 263 30.35 11.42 16.54
N GLU A 264 31.04 11.89 17.58
CA GLU A 264 32.49 11.75 17.72
C GLU A 264 32.92 10.30 17.90
N LYS A 265 32.09 9.47 18.56
CA LYS A 265 32.32 8.02 18.65
C LYS A 265 32.09 7.31 17.32
N GLU A 266 31.19 7.81 16.49
CA GLU A 266 30.99 7.29 15.14
C GLU A 266 32.18 7.63 14.25
N ILE A 267 32.69 8.87 14.32
CA ILE A 267 33.91 9.29 13.62
C ILE A 267 35.13 8.46 14.05
N CYS A 268 35.27 8.15 15.34
CA CYS A 268 36.35 7.27 15.82
C CYS A 268 36.25 5.86 15.22
N ARG A 269 35.02 5.32 15.12
CA ARG A 269 34.76 4.00 14.52
C ARG A 269 35.02 3.98 13.02
N THR A 270 34.64 5.03 12.30
CA THR A 270 34.86 5.10 10.84
C THR A 270 36.34 5.32 10.50
N MET A 271 37.06 6.12 11.27
CA MET A 271 38.49 6.38 11.04
C MET A 271 39.43 5.36 11.70
N GLY A 272 38.89 4.39 12.44
CA GLY A 272 39.69 3.37 13.14
C GLY A 272 40.60 3.94 14.24
N VAL A 273 40.28 5.11 14.78
CA VAL A 273 41.07 5.79 15.82
C VAL A 273 40.47 5.46 17.19
N SER A 274 41.32 5.13 18.16
CA SER A 274 40.85 4.90 19.54
C SER A 274 40.20 6.16 20.13
N GLU A 275 39.08 6.01 20.84
CA GLU A 275 38.36 7.13 21.47
C GLU A 275 39.27 7.98 22.39
N ALA A 276 40.19 7.33 23.10
CA ALA A 276 41.19 8.00 23.94
C ALA A 276 42.21 8.81 23.12
N GLY A 277 42.62 8.31 21.94
CA GLY A 277 43.50 9.02 21.03
C GLY A 277 42.85 10.27 20.44
N TYR A 278 41.58 10.16 20.06
CA TYR A 278 40.80 11.29 19.55
C TYR A 278 40.58 12.37 20.61
N LEU A 279 40.27 11.98 21.86
CA LEU A 279 40.17 12.93 22.98
C LEU A 279 41.49 13.68 23.22
N LYS A 280 42.62 12.98 23.15
CA LYS A 280 43.94 13.60 23.34
C LYS A 280 44.21 14.65 22.27
N GLN A 281 43.87 14.36 21.02
CA GLN A 281 44.04 15.29 19.90
C GLN A 281 43.09 16.49 20.01
N LYS A 282 41.83 16.25 20.37
CA LYS A 282 40.83 17.30 20.61
C LYS A 282 41.27 18.25 21.73
N LYS A 283 41.82 17.72 22.82
CA LYS A 283 42.39 18.53 23.92
C LYS A 283 43.61 19.34 23.49
N ALA A 284 44.50 18.75 22.70
CA ALA A 284 45.67 19.45 22.17
C ALA A 284 45.28 20.65 21.27
N LEU A 285 44.32 20.46 20.37
CA LEU A 285 43.82 21.52 19.50
C LEU A 285 43.07 22.62 20.28
N ALA A 286 42.33 22.24 21.32
CA ALA A 286 41.68 23.22 22.20
C ALA A 286 42.70 24.08 22.96
N LEU A 287 43.82 23.48 23.39
CA LEU A 287 44.91 24.20 24.05
C LEU A 287 45.63 25.16 23.09
N GLU A 288 45.88 24.72 21.86
CA GLU A 288 46.51 25.56 20.82
C GLU A 288 45.65 26.78 20.48
N ARG A 289 44.34 26.60 20.33
CA ARG A 289 43.39 27.69 20.11
C ARG A 289 43.30 28.65 21.28
N ALA A 290 43.43 28.15 22.51
CA ALA A 290 43.43 28.99 23.70
C ALA A 290 44.73 29.79 23.89
N GLY A 291 45.85 29.35 23.29
CA GLY A 291 47.14 30.04 23.35
C GLY A 291 47.37 31.10 22.26
N GLN A 292 46.48 31.21 21.27
CA GLN A 292 46.54 32.19 20.18
C GLN A 292 45.59 33.38 20.38
N SER A 293 44.93 33.48 21.54
CA SER A 293 44.05 34.59 21.92
C SER A 293 44.59 35.34 23.13
#